data_AF-A0A1B6DNX5-F1
#
_entry.id   AF-A0A1B6DNX5-F1
#
_cell.length_a   1.000
_cell.length_b   1.000
_cell.length_c   1.000
_cell.angle_alpha   90.00
_cell.angle_beta   90.00
_cell.angle_gamma   90.00
#
_symmetry.space_group_name_H-M   'P 1'
#
loop_
_entity.id
_entity.type
_entity.pdbx_description
1 polymer ?
#
loop_
_entity_poly.entity_id
_entity_poly.type
_entity_poly.pdbx_seq_one_letter_code
_entity_poly.pdbx_strand_id
1 'polypeptide(L)'
;LAILIQFGFVSFKCGKVPSTAEYSLNKEKVLLLLRYPRYLSLIEKKEGAEAKALIEELLKCGFDTASHLILRVSTRVKEGLVLPNGSVLALREKLFNLIHQQYIMRYPSPSKDDVNKVPVLTIHENELFFPPELNVQSLIKLDHGLESTADDIGVYWRINFDRFHQEMRDEIIVDAIKRRFDEHTAQLMDQLLELMYLRTDAWATQSNPVPFVELRDVINKKSINPYLSTYVDQYLKIIEESSGFISKFEGSSGQIEVNLSKAIYELTCTAIDNIVDQRFGLKAARIFRLVRAKKYMEQDQIQQLAM
;
A
#
# COMPACT_ATOMS: atom_id res chain seq x y z
N LEU A 1 -11.86 3.92 -25.94
CA LEU A 1 -11.50 2.58 -25.40
C LEU A 1 -10.01 2.45 -25.14
N ALA A 2 -9.12 2.71 -26.11
CA ALA A 2 -7.67 2.64 -25.93
C ALA A 2 -7.15 3.38 -24.67
N ILE A 3 -7.61 4.62 -24.46
CA ILE A 3 -7.27 5.41 -23.26
C ILE A 3 -7.70 4.69 -21.97
N LEU A 4 -8.91 4.15 -21.91
CA LEU A 4 -9.41 3.45 -20.71
C LEU A 4 -8.64 2.15 -20.42
N ILE A 5 -8.12 1.49 -21.47
CA ILE A 5 -7.25 0.31 -21.33
C ILE A 5 -5.87 0.74 -20.84
N GLN A 6 -5.34 1.87 -21.34
CA GLN A 6 -4.07 2.44 -20.92
C GLN A 6 -4.03 2.73 -19.41
N PHE A 7 -5.08 3.37 -18.87
CA PHE A 7 -5.21 3.59 -17.43
C PHE A 7 -5.65 2.34 -16.64
N GLY A 8 -5.91 1.22 -17.33
CA GLY A 8 -6.32 -0.04 -16.70
C GLY A 8 -7.75 -0.02 -16.12
N PHE A 9 -8.58 0.96 -16.49
CA PHE A 9 -10.00 1.04 -16.10
C PHE A 9 -10.85 0.03 -16.84
N VAL A 10 -10.43 -0.39 -18.04
CA VAL A 10 -11.11 -1.42 -18.83
C VAL A 10 -10.17 -2.60 -19.01
N SER A 11 -10.66 -3.79 -18.64
CA SER A 11 -10.02 -5.05 -19.02
C SER A 11 -10.70 -5.60 -20.27
N PHE A 12 -9.96 -6.38 -21.05
CA PHE A 12 -10.48 -7.07 -22.20
C PHE A 12 -10.17 -8.56 -22.09
N LYS A 13 -11.08 -9.39 -22.60
CA LYS A 13 -10.91 -10.83 -22.72
C LYS A 13 -11.44 -11.29 -24.07
N CYS A 14 -10.97 -12.44 -24.51
CA CYS A 14 -11.54 -13.09 -25.68
C CYS A 14 -13.01 -13.45 -25.39
N GLY A 15 -13.92 -12.98 -26.23
CA GLY A 15 -15.35 -13.28 -26.10
C GLY A 15 -15.71 -14.68 -26.58
N LYS A 16 -17.01 -14.97 -26.66
CA LYS A 16 -17.48 -16.26 -27.20
C LYS A 16 -17.04 -16.52 -28.65
N VAL A 17 -16.81 -15.45 -29.40
CA VAL A 17 -16.22 -15.52 -30.74
C VAL A 17 -14.72 -15.19 -30.62
N PRO A 18 -13.81 -16.09 -31.03
CA PRO A 18 -12.37 -15.94 -30.78
C PRO A 18 -11.71 -14.72 -31.44
N SER A 19 -12.40 -14.05 -32.37
CA SER A 19 -11.93 -12.83 -33.03
C SER A 19 -12.44 -11.53 -32.39
N THR A 20 -13.29 -11.59 -31.37
CA THR A 20 -13.96 -10.41 -30.80
C THR A 20 -13.55 -10.22 -29.34
N ALA A 21 -13.05 -9.03 -29.01
CA ALA A 21 -12.72 -8.67 -27.64
C ALA A 21 -13.97 -8.19 -26.90
N GLU A 22 -14.25 -8.78 -25.73
CA GLU A 22 -15.24 -8.30 -24.80
C GLU A 22 -14.55 -7.40 -23.76
N TYR A 23 -15.11 -6.21 -23.56
CA TYR A 23 -14.55 -5.19 -22.67
C TYR A 23 -15.37 -5.09 -21.38
N SER A 24 -14.70 -5.08 -20.24
CA SER A 24 -15.32 -4.95 -18.92
C SER A 24 -14.75 -3.75 -18.17
N LEU A 25 -15.63 -2.89 -17.64
CA LEU A 25 -15.23 -1.74 -16.83
C LEU A 25 -14.94 -2.18 -15.39
N ASN A 26 -13.74 -1.88 -14.91
CA ASN A 26 -13.36 -2.00 -13.52
C ASN A 26 -13.68 -0.69 -12.77
N LYS A 27 -14.86 -0.65 -12.15
CA LYS A 27 -15.38 0.53 -11.43
C LYS A 27 -14.50 0.91 -10.23
N GLU A 28 -13.93 -0.06 -9.55
CA GLU A 28 -13.11 0.17 -8.35
C GLU A 28 -11.86 0.97 -8.70
N LYS A 29 -11.20 0.64 -9.81
CA LYS A 29 -10.04 1.39 -10.30
C LYS A 29 -10.37 2.83 -10.67
N VAL A 30 -11.57 3.09 -11.18
CA VAL A 30 -12.02 4.47 -11.47
C VAL A 30 -12.15 5.28 -10.17
N LEU A 31 -12.66 4.67 -9.10
CA LEU A 31 -12.77 5.34 -7.80
C LEU A 31 -11.40 5.67 -7.17
N LEU A 32 -10.34 4.96 -7.55
CA LEU A 32 -8.98 5.25 -7.07
C LEU A 32 -8.47 6.61 -7.53
N LEU A 33 -9.02 7.19 -8.62
CA LEU A 33 -8.67 8.55 -9.07
C LEU A 33 -8.86 9.59 -7.97
N LEU A 34 -9.90 9.42 -7.14
CA LEU A 34 -10.19 10.31 -6.02
C LEU A 34 -9.10 10.27 -4.93
N ARG A 35 -8.28 9.20 -4.90
CA ARG A 35 -7.23 8.97 -3.91
C ARG A 35 -5.84 9.40 -4.39
N TYR A 36 -5.67 9.79 -5.66
CA TYR A 36 -4.38 10.17 -6.22
C TYR A 36 -3.63 11.25 -5.41
N PRO A 37 -4.30 12.33 -4.95
CA PRO A 37 -3.61 13.33 -4.12
C PRO A 37 -3.05 12.74 -2.82
N ARG A 38 -3.77 11.77 -2.21
CA ARG A 38 -3.31 11.10 -0.99
C ARG A 38 -2.08 10.23 -1.27
N TYR A 39 -2.06 9.49 -2.38
CA TYR A 39 -0.89 8.69 -2.79
C TYR A 39 0.36 9.56 -2.98
N LEU A 40 0.22 10.70 -3.66
CA LEU A 40 1.32 11.63 -3.86
C LEU A 40 1.82 12.21 -2.55
N SER A 41 0.92 12.61 -1.64
CA SER A 41 1.32 13.11 -0.31
C SER A 41 2.05 12.07 0.54
N LEU A 42 1.67 10.80 0.41
CA LEU A 42 2.27 9.69 1.15
C LEU A 42 3.71 9.44 0.68
N ILE A 43 3.93 9.37 -0.64
CA ILE A 43 5.26 9.17 -1.21
C ILE A 43 6.16 10.36 -0.96
N GLU A 44 5.63 11.59 -1.06
CA GLU A 44 6.40 12.80 -0.76
C GLU A 44 6.95 12.78 0.68
N LYS A 45 6.12 12.34 1.65
CA LYS A 45 6.52 12.24 3.06
C LYS A 45 7.57 11.14 3.30
N LYS A 46 7.51 10.02 2.58
CA LYS A 46 8.39 8.86 2.80
C LYS A 46 9.68 8.90 2.00
N GLU A 47 9.57 9.10 0.69
CA GLU A 47 10.69 8.95 -0.25
C GLU A 47 11.18 10.28 -0.82
N GLY A 48 10.48 11.37 -0.52
CA GLY A 48 10.79 12.72 -0.97
C GLY A 48 10.11 13.10 -2.28
N ALA A 49 10.42 14.31 -2.74
CA ALA A 49 9.71 14.92 -3.85
C ALA A 49 10.11 14.37 -5.24
N GLU A 50 11.32 13.82 -5.40
CA GLU A 50 11.73 13.14 -6.64
C GLU A 50 10.88 11.89 -6.90
N ALA A 51 10.65 11.09 -5.85
CA ALA A 51 9.78 9.93 -5.90
C ALA A 51 8.33 10.31 -6.20
N LYS A 52 7.84 11.42 -5.61
CA LYS A 52 6.53 11.97 -5.92
C LYS A 52 6.40 12.31 -7.41
N ALA A 53 7.40 12.96 -8.01
CA ALA A 53 7.37 13.32 -9.42
C ALA A 53 7.32 12.08 -10.33
N LEU A 54 8.09 11.03 -10.02
CA LEU A 54 8.03 9.75 -10.75
C LEU A 54 6.64 9.10 -10.68
N ILE A 55 6.05 9.03 -9.48
CA ILE A 55 4.72 8.46 -9.29
C ILE A 55 3.64 9.33 -9.95
N GLU A 56 3.76 10.66 -9.90
CA GLU A 56 2.83 11.58 -10.55
C GLU A 56 2.80 11.40 -12.06
N GLU A 57 3.96 11.30 -12.71
CA GLU A 57 4.03 11.03 -14.15
C GLU A 57 3.45 9.65 -14.51
N LEU A 58 3.72 8.65 -13.68
CA LEU A 58 3.16 7.31 -13.89
C LEU A 58 1.63 7.30 -13.71
N LEU A 59 1.07 8.05 -12.75
CA LEU A 59 -0.38 8.22 -12.57
C LEU A 59 -1.04 8.91 -13.76
N LYS A 60 -0.36 9.89 -14.39
CA LYS A 60 -0.84 10.62 -15.57
C LYS A 60 -0.84 9.76 -16.83
N CYS A 61 0.10 8.82 -16.94
CA CYS A 61 0.28 8.00 -18.15
C CYS A 61 -0.38 6.63 -18.05
N GLY A 62 -0.68 6.14 -16.85
CA GLY A 62 -1.24 4.81 -16.59
C GLY A 62 -0.17 3.72 -16.52
N PHE A 63 0.59 3.56 -17.60
CA PHE A 63 1.80 2.74 -17.65
C PHE A 63 2.88 3.42 -18.50
N ASP A 64 4.15 3.14 -18.20
CA ASP A 64 5.28 3.65 -19.00
C ASP A 64 6.51 2.75 -18.87
N THR A 65 7.51 2.92 -19.73
CA THR A 65 8.83 2.29 -19.54
C THR A 65 9.65 3.07 -18.51
N ALA A 66 10.63 2.41 -17.88
CA ALA A 66 11.46 3.03 -16.87
C ALA A 66 12.33 4.15 -17.47
N SER A 67 12.93 3.91 -18.64
CA SER A 67 13.72 4.91 -19.37
C SER A 67 12.90 6.16 -19.68
N HIS A 68 11.70 5.98 -20.22
CA HIS A 68 10.86 7.09 -20.65
C HIS A 68 10.30 7.90 -19.47
N LEU A 69 9.96 7.22 -18.36
CA LEU A 69 9.55 7.86 -17.12
C LEU A 69 10.67 8.76 -16.56
N ILE A 70 11.92 8.26 -16.53
CA ILE A 70 13.08 9.03 -16.06
C ILE A 70 13.31 10.27 -16.93
N LEU A 71 13.24 10.12 -18.27
CA LEU A 71 13.45 11.22 -19.22
C LEU A 71 12.37 12.30 -19.10
N ARG A 72 11.10 11.91 -18.91
CA ARG A 72 9.99 12.85 -18.68
C ARG A 72 10.15 13.64 -17.40
N VAL A 73 10.58 12.99 -16.32
CA VAL A 73 10.84 13.71 -15.07
C VAL A 73 12.07 14.59 -15.21
N SER A 74 13.13 14.13 -15.88
CA SER A 74 14.35 14.93 -16.10
C SER A 74 14.08 16.19 -16.95
N THR A 75 13.27 16.08 -18.00
CA THR A 75 12.84 17.24 -18.80
C THR A 75 12.02 18.23 -17.97
N ARG A 76 11.07 17.77 -17.15
CA ARG A 76 10.34 18.64 -16.20
C ARG A 76 11.23 19.33 -15.17
N VAL A 77 12.30 18.67 -14.72
CA VAL A 77 13.32 19.27 -13.83
C VAL A 77 14.10 20.35 -14.56
N LYS A 78 14.52 20.13 -15.82
CA LYS A 78 15.20 21.13 -16.66
C LYS A 78 14.32 22.36 -16.94
N GLU A 79 13.02 22.16 -17.09
CA GLU A 79 12.03 23.23 -17.26
C GLU A 79 11.76 24.03 -15.98
N GLY A 80 12.36 23.65 -14.84
CA GLY A 80 12.19 24.33 -13.56
C GLY A 80 10.82 24.08 -12.90
N LEU A 81 10.06 23.10 -13.38
CA LEU A 81 8.73 22.75 -12.86
C LEU A 81 8.78 21.82 -11.64
N VAL A 82 9.94 21.23 -11.35
CA VAL A 82 10.21 20.29 -10.26
C VAL A 82 11.53 20.69 -9.57
N LEU A 83 11.75 20.25 -8.32
CA LEU A 83 12.93 20.60 -7.50
C LEU A 83 14.28 20.43 -8.24
N PRO A 84 15.27 21.31 -7.98
CA PRO A 84 16.36 21.63 -8.90
C PRO A 84 17.50 20.60 -9.05
N ASN A 85 17.50 19.48 -8.31
CA ASN A 85 18.72 18.66 -8.13
C ASN A 85 18.64 17.20 -8.61
N GLY A 86 17.58 16.80 -9.33
CA GLY A 86 17.41 15.41 -9.77
C GLY A 86 18.31 15.07 -10.97
N SER A 87 19.47 14.48 -10.72
CA SER A 87 20.27 13.87 -11.80
C SER A 87 19.55 12.62 -12.36
N VAL A 88 19.79 12.28 -13.63
CA VAL A 88 19.26 11.05 -14.27
C VAL A 88 19.62 9.79 -13.46
N LEU A 89 20.81 9.79 -12.84
CA LEU A 89 21.28 8.75 -11.93
C LEU A 89 20.42 8.66 -10.66
N ALA A 90 20.19 9.78 -9.99
CA ALA A 90 19.37 9.83 -8.78
C ALA A 90 17.92 9.37 -9.05
N LEU A 91 17.35 9.79 -10.18
CA LEU A 91 16.01 9.35 -10.60
C LEU A 91 15.94 7.85 -10.87
N ARG A 92 16.98 7.26 -11.48
CA ARG A 92 17.08 5.82 -11.68
C ARG A 92 17.14 5.06 -10.35
N GLU A 93 18.00 5.48 -9.43
CA GLU A 93 18.12 4.86 -8.11
C GLU A 93 16.81 4.95 -7.33
N LYS A 94 16.14 6.11 -7.37
CA LYS A 94 14.84 6.31 -6.75
C LYS A 94 13.76 5.43 -7.37
N LEU A 95 13.73 5.29 -8.69
CA LEU A 95 12.79 4.41 -9.37
C LEU A 95 13.01 2.95 -8.94
N PHE A 96 14.26 2.50 -8.85
CA PHE A 96 14.58 1.13 -8.43
C PHE A 96 14.19 0.88 -6.98
N ASN A 97 14.41 1.85 -6.09
CA ASN A 97 13.95 1.77 -4.70
C ASN A 97 12.42 1.67 -4.63
N LEU A 98 11.67 2.42 -5.44
CA LEU A 98 10.21 2.32 -5.50
C LEU A 98 9.71 0.95 -6.00
N ILE A 99 10.45 0.33 -6.92
CA ILE A 99 10.17 -1.04 -7.40
C ILE A 99 10.47 -2.06 -6.30
N HIS A 100 11.61 -1.95 -5.61
CA HIS A 100 11.98 -2.83 -4.49
C HIS A 100 11.00 -2.72 -3.32
N GLN A 101 10.51 -1.52 -3.04
CA GLN A 101 9.47 -1.26 -2.03
C GLN A 101 8.05 -1.60 -2.51
N GLN A 102 7.91 -2.16 -3.71
CA GLN A 102 6.65 -2.63 -4.31
C GLN A 102 5.60 -1.53 -4.56
N TYR A 103 5.97 -0.25 -4.61
CA TYR A 103 5.04 0.83 -5.01
C TYR A 103 4.76 0.81 -6.51
N ILE A 104 5.70 0.30 -7.29
CA ILE A 104 5.63 0.14 -8.73
C ILE A 104 5.75 -1.36 -9.03
N MET A 105 4.90 -1.85 -9.93
CA MET A 105 4.88 -3.25 -10.36
C MET A 105 4.89 -3.35 -11.89
N ARG A 106 5.35 -4.48 -12.40
CA ARG A 106 5.36 -4.74 -13.84
C ARG A 106 3.93 -4.78 -14.41
N TYR A 107 3.75 -4.18 -15.57
CA TYR A 107 2.50 -4.24 -16.32
C TYR A 107 2.41 -5.58 -17.08
N PRO A 108 1.23 -6.23 -17.13
CA PRO A 108 1.01 -7.44 -17.90
C PRO A 108 1.45 -7.31 -19.37
N SER A 109 2.37 -8.16 -19.84
CA SER A 109 2.75 -8.23 -21.25
C SER A 109 1.94 -9.32 -21.98
N PRO A 110 1.71 -9.18 -23.29
CA PRO A 110 1.06 -10.24 -24.07
C PRO A 110 1.91 -11.51 -24.03
N SER A 111 1.25 -12.67 -23.91
CA SER A 111 1.91 -13.97 -23.99
C SER A 111 2.64 -14.12 -25.34
N LYS A 112 3.89 -14.59 -25.32
CA LYS A 112 4.70 -14.78 -26.53
C LYS A 112 4.14 -15.86 -27.46
N ASP A 113 3.33 -16.76 -26.91
CA ASP A 113 2.77 -17.91 -27.62
C ASP A 113 1.36 -17.63 -28.20
N ASP A 114 0.83 -16.42 -28.02
CA ASP A 114 -0.51 -16.06 -28.50
C ASP A 114 -0.52 -15.72 -29.99
N VAL A 115 -1.06 -16.64 -30.79
CA VAL A 115 -1.40 -16.42 -32.22
C VAL A 115 -2.77 -15.73 -32.38
N ASN A 116 -3.44 -15.46 -31.25
CA ASN A 116 -4.80 -14.95 -31.21
C ASN A 116 -4.87 -13.45 -31.53
N LYS A 117 -5.95 -13.01 -32.21
CA LYS A 117 -6.22 -11.59 -32.49
C LYS A 117 -6.41 -10.76 -31.22
N VAL A 118 -6.80 -11.40 -30.11
CA VAL A 118 -6.95 -10.78 -28.80
C VAL A 118 -5.86 -11.36 -27.88
N PRO A 119 -4.85 -10.57 -27.49
CA PRO A 119 -3.73 -11.08 -26.69
C PRO A 119 -4.17 -11.36 -25.26
N VAL A 120 -3.76 -12.49 -24.70
CA VAL A 120 -3.87 -12.75 -23.27
C VAL A 120 -2.66 -12.14 -22.57
N LEU A 121 -2.92 -11.21 -21.67
CA LEU A 121 -1.88 -10.57 -20.90
C LEU A 121 -1.50 -11.47 -19.71
N THR A 122 -0.25 -11.88 -19.64
CA THR A 122 0.30 -12.72 -18.56
C THR A 122 1.34 -11.95 -17.77
N ILE A 123 1.43 -12.25 -16.47
CA ILE A 123 2.49 -11.76 -15.59
C ILE A 123 3.23 -12.96 -15.05
N HIS A 124 4.56 -12.96 -15.15
CA HIS A 124 5.41 -13.87 -14.39
C HIS A 124 5.67 -13.26 -13.00
N GLU A 125 5.28 -13.97 -11.94
CA GLU A 125 5.39 -13.48 -10.55
C GLU A 125 6.82 -13.08 -10.19
N ASN A 126 7.81 -13.83 -10.69
CA ASN A 126 9.23 -13.59 -10.46
C ASN A 126 9.73 -12.24 -11.02
N GLU A 127 9.00 -11.65 -11.97
CA GLU A 127 9.37 -10.42 -12.67
C GLU A 127 8.58 -9.20 -12.20
N LEU A 128 7.64 -9.36 -11.27
CA LEU A 128 6.73 -8.30 -10.83
C LEU A 128 7.44 -7.07 -10.25
N PHE A 129 8.52 -7.31 -9.50
CA PHE A 129 9.27 -6.30 -8.75
C PHE A 129 10.77 -6.36 -9.05
N PHE A 130 11.15 -6.94 -10.20
CA PHE A 130 12.54 -7.02 -10.61
C PHE A 130 12.91 -5.84 -11.53
N PRO A 131 13.77 -4.91 -11.10
CA PRO A 131 14.07 -3.71 -11.87
C PRO A 131 14.75 -4.07 -13.21
N PRO A 132 14.52 -3.26 -14.27
CA PRO A 132 15.14 -3.52 -15.56
C PRO A 132 16.62 -3.12 -15.54
N GLU A 133 17.44 -3.82 -16.32
CA GLU A 133 18.83 -3.43 -16.56
C GLU A 133 18.86 -2.20 -17.46
N LEU A 134 19.10 -1.03 -16.88
CA LEU A 134 19.20 0.24 -17.61
C LEU A 134 20.65 0.71 -17.69
N ASN A 135 21.17 0.91 -18.89
CA ASN A 135 22.46 1.57 -19.08
C ASN A 135 22.33 3.09 -18.89
N VAL A 136 22.96 3.60 -17.83
CA VAL A 136 22.98 5.03 -17.50
C VAL A 136 23.53 5.88 -18.65
N GLN A 137 24.54 5.40 -19.37
CA GLN A 137 25.15 6.14 -20.47
C GLN A 137 24.17 6.31 -21.63
N SER A 138 23.37 5.28 -21.92
CA SER A 138 22.30 5.33 -22.91
C SER A 138 21.21 6.33 -22.50
N LEU A 139 20.84 6.35 -21.21
CA LEU A 139 19.86 7.32 -20.69
C LEU A 139 20.36 8.76 -20.78
N ILE A 140 21.63 9.02 -20.44
CA ILE A 140 22.23 10.36 -20.55
C ILE A 140 22.28 10.81 -22.02
N LYS A 141 22.63 9.91 -22.95
CA LYS A 141 22.61 10.21 -24.39
C LYS A 141 21.20 10.59 -24.85
N LEU A 142 20.19 9.82 -24.46
CA LEU A 142 18.79 10.11 -24.77
C LEU A 142 18.33 11.44 -24.16
N ASP A 143 18.74 11.74 -22.93
CA ASP A 143 18.41 12.99 -22.24
C ASP A 143 19.04 14.23 -22.91
N HIS A 144 20.15 14.05 -23.61
CA HIS A 144 20.79 15.07 -24.45
C HIS A 144 20.30 15.07 -25.91
N GLY A 145 19.31 14.23 -26.25
CA GLY A 145 18.76 14.13 -27.61
C GLY A 145 19.67 13.42 -28.62
N LEU A 146 20.65 12.64 -28.15
CA LEU A 146 21.52 11.81 -28.99
C LEU A 146 20.84 10.47 -29.31
N GLU A 147 21.10 9.92 -30.50
CA GLU A 147 20.58 8.62 -30.90
C GLU A 147 21.13 7.50 -30.00
N SER A 148 20.23 6.87 -29.26
CA SER A 148 20.49 5.66 -28.47
C SER A 148 19.18 4.88 -28.37
N THR A 149 19.28 3.56 -28.19
CA THR A 149 18.11 2.73 -27.90
C THR A 149 17.88 2.67 -26.40
N ALA A 150 16.61 2.66 -25.98
CA ALA A 150 16.26 2.32 -24.62
C ALA A 150 16.32 0.80 -24.44
N ASP A 151 16.98 0.33 -23.39
CA ASP A 151 17.21 -1.10 -23.16
C ASP A 151 15.95 -1.84 -22.66
N ASP A 152 14.91 -1.10 -22.25
CA ASP A 152 13.69 -1.60 -21.61
C ASP A 152 12.44 -1.57 -22.51
N ILE A 153 12.63 -1.61 -23.83
CA ILE A 153 11.51 -1.64 -24.79
C ILE A 153 10.64 -2.88 -24.55
N GLY A 154 9.33 -2.65 -24.37
CA GLY A 154 8.35 -3.71 -24.08
C GLY A 154 8.24 -4.08 -22.60
N VAL A 155 9.05 -3.47 -21.72
CA VAL A 155 8.95 -3.61 -20.27
C VAL A 155 8.22 -2.39 -19.70
N TYR A 156 6.93 -2.55 -19.47
CA TYR A 156 6.08 -1.49 -18.94
C TYR A 156 5.87 -1.66 -17.44
N TRP A 157 5.76 -0.54 -16.75
CA TRP A 157 5.55 -0.43 -15.32
C TRP A 157 4.23 0.27 -15.03
N ARG A 158 3.60 -0.07 -13.90
CA ARG A 158 2.38 0.56 -13.41
C ARG A 158 2.42 0.69 -11.90
N ILE A 159 1.50 1.47 -11.37
CA ILE A 159 1.39 1.68 -9.92
C ILE A 159 0.74 0.46 -9.27
N ASN A 160 1.32 0.04 -8.15
CA ASN A 160 0.75 -0.96 -7.27
C ASN A 160 -0.11 -0.26 -6.19
N PHE A 161 -1.40 -0.09 -6.46
CA PHE A 161 -2.31 0.57 -5.52
C PHE A 161 -2.46 -0.17 -4.19
N ASP A 162 -2.31 -1.50 -4.16
CA ASP A 162 -2.45 -2.29 -2.95
C ASP A 162 -1.37 -1.93 -1.93
N ARG A 163 -0.13 -1.67 -2.38
CA ARG A 163 0.95 -1.21 -1.51
C ARG A 163 0.61 0.12 -0.82
N PHE A 164 0.02 1.06 -1.54
CA PHE A 164 -0.44 2.32 -0.95
C PHE A 164 -1.55 2.10 0.08
N HIS A 165 -2.45 1.13 -0.16
CA HIS A 165 -3.54 0.86 0.76
C HIS A 165 -3.05 0.16 2.02
N GLN A 166 -2.08 -0.76 1.91
CA GLN A 166 -1.38 -1.34 3.07
C GLN A 166 -0.76 -0.25 3.94
N GLU A 167 -0.04 0.70 3.32
CA GLU A 167 0.60 1.80 4.06
C GLU A 167 -0.41 2.71 4.76
N MET A 168 -1.50 3.09 4.09
CA MET A 168 -2.55 3.88 4.74
C MET A 168 -3.26 3.11 5.85
N ARG A 169 -3.48 1.80 5.67
CA ARG A 169 -4.06 0.93 6.70
C ARG A 169 -3.16 0.92 7.93
N ASP A 170 -1.86 0.75 7.72
CA ASP A 170 -0.89 0.63 8.79
C ASP A 170 -0.72 1.98 9.53
N GLU A 171 -0.73 3.11 8.81
CA GLU A 171 -0.80 4.46 9.40
C GLU A 171 -2.02 4.60 10.35
N ILE A 172 -3.20 4.15 9.92
CA ILE A 172 -4.43 4.21 10.75
C ILE A 172 -4.32 3.30 11.98
N ILE A 173 -3.78 2.09 11.83
CA ILE A 173 -3.61 1.13 12.93
C ILE A 173 -2.62 1.67 13.97
N VAL A 174 -1.46 2.16 13.51
CA VAL A 174 -0.41 2.74 14.37
C VAL A 174 -0.95 3.98 15.11
N ASP A 175 -1.66 4.87 14.42
CA ASP A 175 -2.30 6.04 15.02
C ASP A 175 -3.32 5.65 16.11
N ALA A 176 -4.08 4.58 15.88
CA ALA A 176 -5.06 4.11 16.86
C ALA A 176 -4.39 3.53 18.11
N ILE A 177 -3.31 2.76 17.93
CA ILE A 177 -2.50 2.25 19.05
C ILE A 177 -1.86 3.40 19.82
N LYS A 178 -1.30 4.39 19.12
CA LYS A 178 -0.71 5.59 19.72
C LYS A 178 -1.69 6.37 20.59
N ARG A 179 -2.93 6.57 20.11
CA ARG A 179 -3.98 7.28 20.86
C ARG A 179 -4.51 6.47 22.04
N ARG A 180 -4.51 5.14 21.94
CA ARG A 180 -5.07 4.25 22.96
C ARG A 180 -4.09 3.95 24.09
N PHE A 181 -2.81 3.85 23.77
CA PHE A 181 -1.76 3.49 24.71
C PHE A 181 -0.72 4.62 24.80
N ASP A 182 0.38 4.51 24.06
CA ASP A 182 1.47 5.49 24.04
C ASP A 182 2.29 5.40 22.74
N GLU A 183 3.29 6.28 22.61
CA GLU A 183 4.21 6.32 21.46
C GLU A 183 5.02 5.04 21.31
N HIS A 184 5.44 4.41 22.42
CA HIS A 184 6.31 3.24 22.40
C HIS A 184 5.57 1.99 21.91
N THR A 185 4.32 1.82 22.33
CA THR A 185 3.43 0.76 21.83
C THR A 185 3.15 0.96 20.34
N ALA A 186 3.01 2.20 19.89
CA ALA A 186 2.81 2.50 18.47
C ALA A 186 4.04 2.16 17.63
N GLN A 187 5.25 2.49 18.11
CA GLN A 187 6.51 2.11 17.47
C GLN A 187 6.68 0.58 17.38
N LEU A 188 6.30 -0.15 18.43
CA LEU A 188 6.28 -1.61 18.42
C LEU A 188 5.36 -2.15 17.32
N MET A 189 4.15 -1.61 17.23
CA MET A 189 3.17 -2.02 16.22
C MET A 189 3.65 -1.72 14.79
N ASP A 190 4.26 -0.55 14.59
CA ASP A 190 4.83 -0.13 13.30
C ASP A 190 5.92 -1.12 12.83
N GLN A 191 6.84 -1.49 13.73
CA GLN A 191 7.88 -2.47 13.42
C GLN A 191 7.34 -3.88 13.15
N LEU A 192 6.27 -4.27 13.85
CA LEU A 192 5.60 -5.55 13.59
C LEU A 192 4.95 -5.56 12.20
N LEU A 193 4.26 -4.49 11.82
CA LEU A 193 3.63 -4.35 10.50
C LEU A 193 4.67 -4.32 9.36
N GLU A 194 5.82 -3.66 9.58
CA GLU A 194 6.92 -3.67 8.61
C GLU A 194 7.44 -5.08 8.31
N LEU A 195 7.55 -5.94 9.34
CA LEU A 195 8.00 -7.33 9.18
C LEU A 195 7.00 -8.20 8.42
N MET A 196 5.71 -7.81 8.41
CA MET A 196 4.68 -8.54 7.69
C MET A 196 4.74 -8.32 6.18
N TYR A 197 5.27 -7.19 5.71
CA TYR A 197 5.19 -6.79 4.30
C TYR A 197 5.81 -7.79 3.32
N LEU A 198 6.86 -8.50 3.74
CA LEU A 198 7.54 -9.48 2.88
C LEU A 198 6.84 -10.85 2.87
N ARG A 199 5.96 -11.09 3.82
CA ARG A 199 5.41 -12.43 4.07
C ARG A 199 3.91 -12.50 3.85
N THR A 200 3.18 -11.40 3.99
CA THR A 200 1.72 -11.40 4.07
C THR A 200 1.11 -10.78 2.82
N ASP A 201 0.12 -11.46 2.24
CA ASP A 201 -0.68 -10.89 1.15
C ASP A 201 -1.38 -9.59 1.58
N ALA A 202 -1.58 -8.67 0.64
CA ALA A 202 -2.04 -7.32 0.95
C ALA A 202 -3.38 -7.25 1.69
N TRP A 203 -4.28 -8.17 1.38
CA TRP A 203 -5.64 -8.23 1.91
C TRP A 203 -5.91 -9.46 2.78
N ALA A 204 -4.85 -10.11 3.29
CA ALA A 204 -5.00 -11.22 4.23
C ALA A 204 -5.76 -10.77 5.49
N THR A 205 -6.61 -11.65 6.02
CA THR A 205 -7.42 -11.39 7.23
C THR A 205 -6.57 -11.33 8.50
N GLN A 206 -5.45 -12.07 8.50
CA GLN A 206 -4.44 -12.17 9.53
C GLN A 206 -3.06 -12.14 8.88
N SER A 207 -2.06 -11.71 9.62
CA SER A 207 -0.68 -11.77 9.17
C SER A 207 -0.14 -13.19 9.16
N ASN A 208 0.88 -13.43 8.34
CA ASN A 208 1.72 -14.59 8.59
C ASN A 208 2.42 -14.46 9.95
N PRO A 209 2.68 -15.57 10.66
CA PRO A 209 3.32 -15.53 11.97
C PRO A 209 4.71 -14.89 11.91
N VAL A 210 4.96 -13.93 12.78
CA VAL A 210 6.26 -13.28 12.96
C VAL A 210 6.94 -13.87 14.19
N PRO A 211 8.16 -14.44 14.07
CA PRO A 211 8.94 -14.90 15.21
C PRO A 211 9.25 -13.74 16.17
N PHE A 212 8.99 -13.94 17.46
CA PHE A 212 9.26 -12.91 18.48
C PHE A 212 10.73 -12.50 18.56
N VAL A 213 11.65 -13.44 18.32
CA VAL A 213 13.10 -13.18 18.29
C VAL A 213 13.45 -12.16 17.20
N GLU A 214 12.87 -12.32 16.01
CA GLU A 214 13.09 -11.41 14.89
C GLU A 214 12.58 -10.00 15.19
N LEU A 215 11.37 -9.90 15.79
CA LEU A 215 10.82 -8.62 16.23
C LEU A 215 11.74 -7.95 17.26
N ARG A 216 12.23 -8.70 18.25
CA ARG A 216 13.13 -8.19 19.29
C ARG A 216 14.46 -7.73 18.70
N ASP A 217 15.02 -8.47 17.75
CA ASP A 217 16.26 -8.09 17.06
C ASP A 217 16.11 -6.80 16.26
N VAL A 218 14.97 -6.63 15.57
CA VAL A 218 14.67 -5.41 14.80
C VAL A 218 14.51 -4.22 15.73
N ILE A 219 13.78 -4.39 16.84
CA ILE A 219 13.67 -3.38 17.88
C ILE A 219 15.05 -3.04 18.44
N ASN A 220 15.89 -4.01 18.77
CA ASN A 220 17.22 -3.74 19.30
C ASN A 220 18.13 -3.01 18.31
N LYS A 221 17.98 -3.25 17.00
CA LYS A 221 18.76 -2.60 15.95
C LYS A 221 18.28 -1.19 15.62
N LYS A 222 16.97 -0.97 15.58
CA LYS A 222 16.36 0.31 15.15
C LYS A 222 15.96 1.22 16.30
N SER A 223 15.62 0.67 17.46
CA SER A 223 15.13 1.48 18.58
C SER A 223 16.28 2.26 19.19
N ILE A 224 16.11 3.58 19.20
CA ILE A 224 16.97 4.52 19.92
C ILE A 224 16.71 4.41 21.44
N ASN A 225 15.60 3.78 21.85
CA ASN A 225 15.11 3.79 23.22
C ASN A 225 15.28 2.44 23.96
N PRO A 226 16.15 2.37 24.98
CA PRO A 226 16.36 1.16 25.80
C PRO A 226 15.10 0.66 26.52
N TYR A 227 14.13 1.55 26.78
CA TYR A 227 12.90 1.19 27.50
C TYR A 227 12.01 0.24 26.69
N LEU A 228 11.88 0.48 25.38
CA LEU A 228 11.06 -0.38 24.51
C LEU A 228 11.63 -1.79 24.47
N SER A 229 12.95 -1.93 24.27
CA SER A 229 13.66 -3.22 24.24
C SER A 229 13.53 -4.02 25.54
N THR A 230 13.48 -3.34 26.68
CA THR A 230 13.36 -3.98 28.00
C THR A 230 11.96 -4.53 28.25
N TYR A 231 10.91 -3.84 27.79
CA TYR A 231 9.52 -4.14 28.14
C TYR A 231 8.65 -4.63 26.97
N VAL A 232 9.26 -5.11 25.88
CA VAL A 232 8.53 -5.59 24.67
C VAL A 232 7.42 -6.59 25.02
N ASP A 233 7.70 -7.57 25.87
CA ASP A 233 6.73 -8.60 26.29
C ASP A 233 5.48 -7.99 26.96
N GLN A 234 5.68 -6.94 27.77
CA GLN A 234 4.61 -6.27 28.48
C GLN A 234 3.74 -5.47 27.51
N TYR A 235 4.35 -4.75 26.58
CA TYR A 235 3.63 -4.01 25.55
C TYR A 235 2.81 -4.93 24.65
N LEU A 236 3.38 -6.05 24.20
CA LEU A 236 2.65 -7.03 23.40
C LEU A 236 1.44 -7.60 24.15
N LYS A 237 1.61 -7.94 25.42
CA LYS A 237 0.53 -8.45 26.26
C LYS A 237 -0.60 -7.42 26.42
N ILE A 238 -0.27 -6.15 26.60
CA ILE A 238 -1.26 -5.06 26.69
C ILE A 238 -2.05 -4.94 25.38
N ILE A 239 -1.38 -5.01 24.21
CA ILE A 239 -2.04 -4.94 22.91
C ILE A 239 -2.99 -6.15 22.73
N GLU A 240 -2.50 -7.36 23.03
CA GLU A 240 -3.25 -8.62 22.94
C GLU A 240 -4.52 -8.57 23.80
N GLU A 241 -4.40 -8.25 25.09
CA GLU A 241 -5.53 -8.28 26.04
C GLU A 241 -6.52 -7.13 25.82
N SER A 242 -6.03 -5.92 25.51
CA SER A 242 -6.90 -4.74 25.43
C SER A 242 -7.55 -4.59 24.06
N SER A 243 -6.80 -4.77 22.97
CA SER A 243 -7.28 -4.52 21.61
C SER A 243 -7.58 -5.78 20.83
N GLY A 244 -6.86 -6.88 21.12
CA GLY A 244 -6.88 -8.08 20.30
C GLY A 244 -6.40 -7.87 18.87
N PHE A 245 -5.69 -6.78 18.59
CA PHE A 245 -5.05 -6.54 17.28
C PHE A 245 -3.92 -7.52 17.03
N ILE A 246 -3.38 -8.12 18.09
CA ILE A 246 -2.34 -9.12 18.07
C ILE A 246 -2.85 -10.38 18.79
N SER A 247 -2.41 -11.55 18.34
CA SER A 247 -2.58 -12.84 19.01
C SER A 247 -1.30 -13.66 18.93
N LYS A 248 -1.06 -14.51 19.94
CA LYS A 248 -0.03 -15.55 19.85
C LYS A 248 -0.50 -16.68 18.93
N PHE A 249 0.40 -17.13 18.06
CA PHE A 249 0.10 -18.25 17.16
C PHE A 249 -0.03 -19.56 17.94
N GLU A 250 -1.12 -20.30 17.70
CA GLU A 250 -1.43 -21.52 18.45
C GLU A 250 -0.49 -22.69 18.11
N GLY A 251 0.09 -22.71 16.91
CA GLY A 251 0.93 -23.80 16.42
C GLY A 251 2.40 -23.75 16.87
N SER A 252 2.87 -22.61 17.41
CA SER A 252 4.25 -22.46 17.85
C SER A 252 4.37 -21.40 18.94
N SER A 253 4.88 -21.81 20.11
CA SER A 253 5.17 -20.89 21.20
C SER A 253 6.24 -19.88 20.77
N GLY A 254 5.90 -18.59 20.76
CA GLY A 254 6.84 -17.52 20.44
C GLY A 254 6.68 -16.90 19.05
N GLN A 255 5.58 -17.20 18.35
CA GLN A 255 5.18 -16.49 17.13
C GLN A 255 3.96 -15.61 17.38
N ILE A 256 3.91 -14.48 16.68
CA ILE A 256 2.94 -13.41 16.86
C ILE A 256 2.24 -13.16 15.53
N GLU A 257 0.92 -13.04 15.56
CA GLU A 257 0.10 -12.68 14.40
C GLU A 257 -0.66 -11.39 14.65
N VAL A 258 -0.84 -10.61 13.58
CA VAL A 258 -1.67 -9.40 13.58
C VAL A 258 -3.04 -9.72 12.98
N ASN A 259 -4.09 -9.46 13.75
CA ASN A 259 -5.48 -9.64 13.36
C ASN A 259 -5.99 -8.41 12.60
N LEU A 260 -5.64 -8.30 11.32
CA LEU A 260 -6.00 -7.16 10.46
C LEU A 260 -7.51 -6.97 10.34
N SER A 261 -8.27 -8.06 10.14
CA SER A 261 -9.73 -8.03 10.06
C SER A 261 -10.38 -7.46 11.33
N LYS A 262 -9.91 -7.90 12.50
CA LYS A 262 -10.38 -7.42 13.80
C LYS A 262 -10.00 -5.95 14.04
N ALA A 263 -8.77 -5.57 13.69
CA ALA A 263 -8.31 -4.19 13.80
C ALA A 263 -9.20 -3.24 12.99
N ILE A 264 -9.43 -3.57 11.71
CA ILE A 264 -10.28 -2.75 10.83
C ILE A 264 -11.73 -2.73 11.31
N TYR A 265 -12.26 -3.85 11.81
CA TYR A 265 -13.60 -3.90 12.38
C TYR A 265 -13.77 -2.94 13.56
N GLU A 266 -12.85 -2.96 14.53
CA GLU A 266 -12.91 -2.08 15.71
C GLU A 266 -12.74 -0.60 15.34
N LEU A 267 -11.84 -0.30 14.40
CA LEU A 267 -11.65 1.04 13.86
C LEU A 267 -12.91 1.56 13.15
N THR A 268 -13.56 0.69 12.37
CA THR A 268 -14.81 1.02 11.69
C THR A 268 -15.94 1.26 12.68
N CYS A 269 -16.04 0.43 13.72
CA CYS A 269 -16.99 0.61 14.81
C CYS A 269 -16.81 1.98 15.50
N THR A 270 -15.55 2.35 15.78
CA THR A 270 -15.21 3.65 16.38
C THR A 270 -15.57 4.81 15.45
N ALA A 271 -15.31 4.68 14.15
CA ALA A 271 -15.68 5.71 13.17
C ALA A 271 -17.20 5.91 13.09
N ILE A 272 -17.98 4.82 13.11
CA ILE A 272 -19.45 4.89 13.15
C ILE A 272 -19.93 5.53 14.45
N ASP A 273 -19.34 5.18 15.60
CA ASP A 273 -19.70 5.79 16.89
C ASP A 273 -19.50 7.30 16.88
N ASN A 274 -18.38 7.78 16.31
CA ASN A 274 -18.09 9.20 16.17
C ASN A 274 -19.11 9.90 15.25
N ILE A 275 -19.55 9.25 14.17
CA ILE A 275 -20.60 9.78 13.30
C ILE A 275 -21.93 9.90 14.06
N VAL A 276 -22.28 8.90 14.86
CA VAL A 276 -23.50 8.92 15.68
C VAL A 276 -23.43 10.00 16.75
N ASP A 277 -22.28 10.14 17.42
CA ASP A 277 -22.06 11.19 18.41
C ASP A 277 -22.19 12.59 17.81
N GLN A 278 -21.53 12.84 16.67
CA GLN A 278 -21.60 14.14 16.00
C GLN A 278 -22.99 14.49 15.49
N ARG A 279 -23.79 13.49 15.07
CA ARG A 279 -25.13 13.73 14.50
C ARG A 279 -26.25 13.74 15.54
N PHE A 280 -26.14 12.91 16.57
CA PHE A 280 -27.25 12.63 17.52
C PHE A 280 -26.86 12.87 18.99
N GLY A 281 -25.60 13.20 19.27
CA GLY A 281 -25.06 13.50 20.58
C GLY A 281 -24.66 12.28 21.42
N LEU A 282 -23.97 12.57 22.52
CA LEU A 282 -23.32 11.59 23.39
C LEU A 282 -24.27 10.51 23.95
N LYS A 283 -25.52 10.88 24.26
CA LYS A 283 -26.52 9.94 24.78
C LYS A 283 -26.91 8.89 23.75
N ALA A 284 -27.16 9.31 22.50
CA ALA A 284 -27.47 8.40 21.40
C ALA A 284 -26.27 7.50 21.09
N ALA A 285 -25.05 8.05 21.08
CA ALA A 285 -23.82 7.27 20.89
C ALA A 285 -23.58 6.24 22.02
N ARG A 286 -23.93 6.57 23.28
CA ARG A 286 -23.86 5.61 24.40
C ARG A 286 -24.84 4.45 24.20
N ILE A 287 -26.09 4.74 23.85
CA ILE A 287 -27.10 3.71 23.55
C ILE A 287 -26.65 2.85 22.35
N PHE A 288 -26.15 3.47 21.29
CA PHE A 288 -25.70 2.77 20.08
C PHE A 288 -24.57 1.77 20.39
N ARG A 289 -23.56 2.18 21.16
CA ARG A 289 -22.48 1.30 21.62
C ARG A 289 -22.99 0.15 22.49
N LEU A 290 -23.92 0.44 23.40
CA LEU A 290 -24.50 -0.54 24.29
C LEU A 290 -25.27 -1.64 23.52
N VAL A 291 -26.12 -1.23 22.58
CA VAL A 291 -26.88 -2.16 21.72
C VAL A 291 -25.94 -2.99 20.86
N ARG A 292 -24.88 -2.40 20.27
CA ARG A 292 -23.89 -3.16 19.50
C ARG A 292 -23.18 -4.23 20.35
N ALA A 293 -22.82 -3.90 21.59
CA ALA A 293 -22.12 -4.82 22.49
C ALA A 293 -22.99 -6.01 22.94
N LYS A 294 -24.28 -5.76 23.20
CA LYS A 294 -25.21 -6.79 23.71
C LYS A 294 -25.99 -7.52 22.61
N LYS A 295 -25.99 -6.98 21.37
CA LYS A 295 -26.72 -7.45 20.16
C LYS A 295 -28.25 -7.41 20.28
N TYR A 296 -28.80 -7.99 21.33
CA TYR A 296 -30.24 -8.02 21.61
C TYR A 296 -30.49 -7.37 22.98
N MET A 297 -31.31 -6.32 23.00
CA MET A 297 -31.67 -5.61 24.21
C MET A 297 -33.12 -5.13 24.15
N GLU A 298 -33.80 -5.22 25.29
CA GLU A 298 -35.12 -4.64 25.49
C GLU A 298 -35.01 -3.17 25.96
N GLN A 299 -36.08 -2.40 25.79
CA GLN A 299 -36.10 -0.97 26.13
C GLN A 299 -35.79 -0.72 27.61
N ASP A 300 -36.31 -1.56 28.51
CA ASP A 300 -36.08 -1.44 29.96
C ASP A 300 -34.60 -1.62 30.32
N GLN A 301 -33.90 -2.55 29.65
CA GLN A 301 -32.47 -2.78 29.86
C GLN A 301 -31.62 -1.62 29.35
N ILE A 302 -32.03 -0.98 28.24
CA ILE A 302 -31.37 0.22 27.72
C ILE A 302 -31.51 1.36 28.73
N GLN A 303 -32.71 1.57 29.28
CA GLN A 303 -32.94 2.63 30.26
C GLN A 303 -32.08 2.45 31.52
N GLN A 304 -31.89 1.21 32.00
CA GLN A 304 -31.06 0.92 33.17
C GLN A 304 -29.55 1.08 32.94
N LEU A 305 -29.05 0.73 31.75
CA LEU A 305 -27.61 0.69 31.46
C LEU A 305 -27.08 1.95 30.75
N ALA A 306 -27.94 2.71 30.06
CA ALA A 306 -27.56 3.87 29.26
C ALA A 306 -27.86 5.23 29.92
N MET A 307 -28.73 5.30 30.93
CA MET A 307 -28.80 6.47 31.83
C MET A 307 -27.58 6.49 32.76
#